data_AF-A0A8S3TEK4-F1
#
_entry.id   AF-A0A8S3TEK4-F1
#
_cell.length_a   1.000
_cell.length_b   1.000
_cell.length_c   1.000
_cell.angle_alpha   90.00
_cell.angle_beta   90.00
_cell.angle_gamma   90.00
#
_symmetry.space_group_name_H-M   'P 1'
#
loop_
_entity.id
_entity.type
_entity.pdbx_description
1 polymer ?
#
loop_
_entity_poly.entity_id
_entity_poly.type
_entity_poly.pdbx_seq_one_letter_code
_entity_poly.pdbx_strand_id
1 'polypeptide(L)'
;MLKCQSKRVSLLPLPESYSNLPPAVLRFNEPDIPLVEGELSIDMSSFPAALKGKLKWLKHVAENSSVKAKVGKNISWSAYHAVVLPDANKLPVSALLPLFHEQAKSVALIRHSLNIIRNAVRKLNPGQTPVVAFDQPLFTIAKLIQWNWPQMYGEDHFVMMFGGLHIEMAAFKAFGSWLEDSEWTSVLVNAQVTSPGTADSFLKASPVTTTRRTHQVTACTLYRLLSNAYCQYKDVLRYDEVILEFEEWCLELSKQSPHFKFWYITLKFELTLLIFIRSILANPSMPSPDLFGWQKLDGTWVPFWSVLAEASMSCMLMLESSIKMHSIMQLLNGL
;
A
#
# COMPACT_ATOMS: atom_id res chain seq x y z
N MET A 1 -24.68 -24.30 -29.25
CA MET A 1 -25.09 -23.85 -27.90
C MET A 1 -24.22 -24.57 -26.86
N LEU A 2 -23.12 -23.96 -26.43
CA LEU A 2 -22.28 -24.47 -25.34
C LEU A 2 -22.87 -23.99 -24.01
N LYS A 3 -23.43 -24.91 -23.22
CA LYS A 3 -23.89 -24.63 -21.85
C LYS A 3 -22.66 -24.44 -20.96
N CYS A 4 -22.45 -23.21 -20.49
CA CYS A 4 -21.49 -22.92 -19.44
C CYS A 4 -22.04 -23.45 -18.11
N GLN A 5 -21.59 -24.62 -17.67
CA GLN A 5 -21.82 -25.08 -16.30
C GLN A 5 -20.79 -24.42 -15.38
N SER A 6 -21.18 -23.31 -14.78
CA SER A 6 -20.46 -22.73 -13.64
C SER A 6 -20.53 -23.70 -12.46
N LYS A 7 -19.42 -24.37 -12.15
CA LYS A 7 -19.27 -25.07 -10.86
C LYS A 7 -19.24 -23.99 -9.77
N ARG A 8 -20.39 -23.75 -9.12
CA ARG A 8 -20.44 -22.99 -7.87
C ARG A 8 -19.62 -23.74 -6.82
N VAL A 9 -18.44 -23.20 -6.53
CA VAL A 9 -17.71 -23.44 -5.30
C VAL A 9 -18.65 -23.11 -4.12
N SER A 10 -18.99 -24.10 -3.29
CA SER A 10 -19.77 -23.87 -2.07
C SER A 10 -18.88 -23.17 -1.04
N LEU A 11 -19.01 -21.85 -0.91
CA LEU A 11 -18.42 -21.13 0.20
C LEU A 11 -18.90 -21.79 1.50
N LEU A 12 -17.97 -22.16 2.39
CA LEU A 12 -18.37 -22.62 3.71
C LEU A 12 -19.25 -21.54 4.36
N PRO A 13 -20.34 -21.92 5.04
CA PRO A 13 -21.11 -20.96 5.79
C PRO A 13 -20.21 -20.35 6.88
N LEU A 14 -20.12 -19.01 6.89
CA LEU A 14 -19.47 -18.29 7.98
C LEU A 14 -20.22 -18.58 9.29
N PRO A 15 -19.53 -18.60 10.44
CA PRO A 15 -20.20 -18.77 11.74
C PRO A 15 -21.32 -17.73 11.89
N GLU A 16 -22.40 -18.09 12.58
CA GLU A 16 -23.56 -17.19 12.76
C GLU A 16 -23.16 -15.84 13.35
N SER A 17 -22.10 -15.78 14.17
CA SER A 17 -21.57 -14.54 14.73
C SER A 17 -21.05 -13.54 13.71
N TYR A 18 -20.85 -13.93 12.44
CA TYR A 18 -20.50 -13.03 11.33
C TYR A 18 -21.73 -12.49 10.60
N SER A 19 -22.85 -13.21 10.68
CA SER A 19 -24.06 -12.95 9.88
C SER A 19 -25.22 -12.39 10.72
N ASN A 20 -25.27 -12.76 12.00
CA ASN A 20 -26.32 -12.38 12.92
C ASN A 20 -26.02 -11.00 13.51
N LEU A 21 -26.87 -10.02 13.15
CA LEU A 21 -26.78 -8.65 13.61
C LEU A 21 -27.63 -8.45 14.86
N PRO A 22 -27.02 -8.34 16.06
CA PRO A 22 -27.79 -8.04 17.25
C PRO A 22 -28.40 -6.63 17.14
N PRO A 23 -29.65 -6.43 17.56
CA PRO A 23 -30.27 -5.11 17.55
C PRO A 23 -29.48 -4.16 18.45
N ALA A 24 -29.26 -2.94 17.97
CA ALA A 24 -28.60 -1.89 18.72
C ALA A 24 -29.19 -0.53 18.42
N VAL A 25 -29.40 0.25 19.49
CA VAL A 25 -29.89 1.63 19.45
C VAL A 25 -28.96 2.47 20.32
N LEU A 26 -28.71 3.72 19.91
CA LEU A 26 -27.97 4.67 20.76
C LEU A 26 -28.73 4.89 22.07
N ARG A 27 -28.00 4.98 23.18
CA ARG A 27 -28.59 5.34 24.47
C ARG A 27 -28.80 6.84 24.57
N PHE A 28 -27.85 7.60 24.02
CA PHE A 28 -27.83 9.05 23.99
C PHE A 28 -27.48 9.51 22.58
N ASN A 29 -28.27 10.43 22.03
CA ASN A 29 -27.96 11.10 20.77
C ASN A 29 -26.88 12.18 20.94
N GLU A 30 -26.75 12.70 22.17
CA GLU A 30 -25.73 13.65 22.60
C GLU A 30 -24.99 13.05 23.80
N PRO A 31 -24.09 12.09 23.58
CA PRO A 31 -23.32 11.50 24.67
C PRO A 31 -22.28 12.48 25.21
N ASP A 32 -21.94 12.35 26.49
CA ASP A 32 -20.81 13.05 27.07
C ASP A 32 -19.53 12.70 26.31
N ILE A 33 -18.87 13.71 25.77
CA ILE A 33 -17.63 13.55 25.03
C ILE A 33 -16.51 13.43 26.07
N PRO A 34 -15.78 12.30 26.13
CA PRO A 34 -14.65 12.17 27.03
C PRO A 34 -13.62 13.25 26.72
N LEU A 35 -13.08 13.87 27.77
CA LEU A 35 -11.90 14.72 27.63
C LEU A 35 -10.76 13.85 27.07
N VAL A 36 -10.10 14.32 26.02
CA VAL A 36 -8.92 13.65 25.48
C VAL A 36 -7.81 13.80 26.51
N GLU A 37 -7.61 12.79 27.33
CA GLU A 37 -6.51 12.71 28.29
C GLU A 37 -5.34 11.96 27.65
N GLY A 38 -4.31 12.70 27.27
CA GLY A 38 -3.07 12.14 26.73
C GLY A 38 -2.20 13.22 26.12
N GLU A 39 -0.92 13.24 26.48
CA GLU A 39 0.06 14.01 25.72
C GLU A 39 0.26 13.36 24.36
N LEU A 40 0.26 14.20 23.31
CA LEU A 40 0.57 13.77 21.96
C LEU A 40 2.08 13.47 21.89
N SER A 41 2.46 12.27 22.31
CA SER A 41 3.84 11.79 22.22
C SER A 41 4.19 11.52 20.77
N ILE A 42 4.77 12.52 20.10
CA ILE A 42 5.30 12.36 18.75
C ILE A 42 6.61 11.58 18.84
N ASP A 43 6.57 10.30 18.50
CA ASP A 43 7.79 9.53 18.31
C ASP A 43 8.49 9.98 17.02
N MET A 44 9.49 10.86 17.19
CA MET A 44 10.33 11.37 16.11
C MET A 44 11.20 10.29 15.44
N SER A 45 11.33 9.10 16.04
CA SER A 45 12.13 7.99 15.50
C SER A 45 11.34 7.05 14.58
N SER A 46 10.01 7.05 14.68
CA SER A 46 9.11 6.17 13.92
C SER A 46 9.23 6.36 12.40
N PHE A 47 9.23 7.61 11.94
CA PHE A 47 9.31 7.93 10.51
C PHE A 47 10.68 7.60 9.91
N PRO A 48 11.83 8.00 10.49
CA PRO A 48 13.14 7.56 10.04
C PRO A 48 13.29 6.03 9.96
N ALA A 49 12.76 5.30 10.95
CA ALA A 49 12.78 3.84 10.95
C ALA A 49 11.94 3.25 9.79
N ALA A 50 10.74 3.79 9.56
CA ALA A 50 9.87 3.39 8.45
C ALA A 50 10.53 3.69 7.09
N LEU A 51 11.16 4.85 6.94
CA LEU A 51 11.90 5.24 5.74
C LEU A 51 13.06 4.29 5.47
N LYS A 52 13.87 3.96 6.48
CA LYS A 52 14.92 2.94 6.37
C LYS A 52 14.36 1.59 5.92
N GLY A 53 13.18 1.20 6.43
CA GLY A 53 12.46 0.01 5.99
C GLY A 53 12.04 0.04 4.52
N LYS A 54 11.62 1.20 4.00
CA LYS A 54 11.29 1.37 2.58
C LYS A 54 12.54 1.38 1.68
N LEU A 55 13.62 2.02 2.10
CA LEU A 55 14.89 2.00 1.38
C LEU A 55 15.45 0.56 1.27
N LYS A 56 15.31 -0.26 2.32
CA LYS A 56 15.64 -1.69 2.25
C LYS A 56 14.83 -2.44 1.18
N TRP A 57 13.53 -2.15 1.07
CA TRP A 57 12.69 -2.73 0.01
C TRP A 57 13.18 -2.29 -1.39
N LEU A 58 13.42 -0.99 -1.60
CA LEU A 58 13.91 -0.49 -2.88
C LEU A 58 15.25 -1.10 -3.28
N LYS A 59 16.18 -1.23 -2.33
CA LYS A 59 17.46 -1.93 -2.52
C LYS A 59 17.25 -3.40 -2.88
N HIS A 60 16.36 -4.10 -2.17
CA HIS A 60 15.99 -5.49 -2.49
C HIS A 60 15.46 -5.60 -3.92
N VAL A 61 14.57 -4.70 -4.35
CA VAL A 61 14.06 -4.69 -5.74
C VAL A 61 15.22 -4.48 -6.72
N ALA A 62 16.06 -3.47 -6.51
CA ALA A 62 17.17 -3.15 -7.41
C ALA A 62 18.18 -4.29 -7.59
N GLU A 63 18.48 -5.05 -6.52
CA GLU A 63 19.40 -6.19 -6.55
C GLU A 63 18.77 -7.46 -7.17
N ASN A 64 17.45 -7.57 -7.18
CA ASN A 64 16.74 -8.79 -7.54
C ASN A 64 15.89 -8.68 -8.82
N SER A 65 15.72 -7.48 -9.37
CA SER A 65 15.12 -7.22 -10.67
C SER A 65 16.16 -7.45 -11.79
N SER A 66 16.32 -8.68 -12.25
CA SER A 66 17.00 -8.99 -13.51
C SER A 66 16.03 -9.66 -14.49
N VAL A 67 16.33 -9.61 -15.80
CA VAL A 67 15.50 -10.20 -16.90
C VAL A 67 15.23 -11.69 -16.68
N LYS A 68 16.01 -12.35 -15.82
CA LYS A 68 15.80 -13.72 -15.35
C LYS A 68 15.52 -13.74 -13.85
N ALA A 69 14.55 -12.94 -13.39
CA ALA A 69 14.07 -13.00 -12.02
C ALA A 69 13.68 -14.46 -11.75
N LYS A 70 14.48 -15.16 -10.95
CA LYS A 70 14.17 -16.53 -10.55
C LYS A 70 12.82 -16.48 -9.85
N VAL A 71 11.88 -17.30 -10.31
CA VAL A 71 10.59 -17.56 -9.64
C VAL A 71 10.85 -17.72 -8.13
N GLY A 72 10.18 -16.91 -7.30
CA GLY A 72 10.30 -16.98 -5.83
C GLY A 72 11.02 -15.82 -5.14
N LYS A 73 11.51 -14.80 -5.85
CA LYS A 73 11.98 -13.56 -5.22
C LYS A 73 10.79 -12.61 -5.00
N ASN A 74 10.44 -12.34 -3.74
CA ASN A 74 9.28 -11.54 -3.33
C ASN A 74 9.50 -10.03 -3.56
N ILE A 75 9.46 -9.62 -4.84
CA ILE A 75 9.83 -8.26 -5.30
C ILE A 75 8.70 -7.24 -5.10
N SER A 76 7.44 -7.66 -5.21
CA SER A 76 6.30 -6.74 -5.05
C SER A 76 6.25 -6.17 -3.63
N TRP A 77 5.75 -4.94 -3.50
CA TRP A 77 5.67 -4.25 -2.20
C TRP A 77 4.95 -5.08 -1.13
N SER A 78 3.85 -5.72 -1.50
CA SER A 78 3.07 -6.59 -0.62
C SER A 78 3.82 -7.88 -0.27
N ALA A 79 4.45 -8.53 -1.27
CA ALA A 79 5.17 -9.79 -1.04
C ALA A 79 6.41 -9.57 -0.15
N TYR A 80 7.21 -8.53 -0.42
CA TYR A 80 8.38 -8.20 0.38
C TYR A 80 7.99 -7.94 1.84
N HIS A 81 6.96 -7.12 2.06
CA HIS A 81 6.52 -6.81 3.42
C HIS A 81 5.85 -7.98 4.13
N ALA A 82 5.21 -8.92 3.41
CA ALA A 82 4.66 -10.14 4.02
C ALA A 82 5.76 -11.09 4.54
N VAL A 83 6.89 -11.19 3.82
CA VAL A 83 8.02 -12.07 4.19
C VAL A 83 8.83 -11.53 5.36
N VAL A 84 8.94 -10.20 5.47
CA VAL A 84 9.69 -9.55 6.56
C VAL A 84 8.91 -9.60 7.89
N LEU A 85 7.63 -10.00 7.87
CA LEU A 85 6.87 -10.22 9.10
C LEU A 85 7.32 -11.51 9.79
N PRO A 86 7.40 -11.55 11.14
CA PRO A 86 7.87 -12.71 11.90
C PRO A 86 7.10 -14.02 11.64
N ASP A 87 5.90 -13.96 11.07
CA ASP A 87 4.97 -15.07 10.86
C ASP A 87 4.66 -15.29 9.37
N ALA A 88 5.69 -15.20 8.51
CA ALA A 88 5.67 -15.16 7.03
C ALA A 88 4.99 -16.33 6.29
N ASN A 89 4.43 -17.32 7.00
CA ASN A 89 3.96 -18.58 6.41
C ASN A 89 2.45 -18.65 6.12
N LYS A 90 1.74 -17.52 5.97
CA LYS A 90 0.30 -17.59 5.75
C LYS A 90 -0.21 -16.62 4.68
N LEU A 91 -0.82 -17.19 3.64
CA LEU A 91 -1.38 -16.46 2.51
C LEU A 91 -2.57 -15.59 2.95
N PRO A 92 -2.71 -14.36 2.44
CA PRO A 92 -3.87 -13.53 2.73
C PRO A 92 -5.12 -14.10 2.07
N VAL A 93 -6.10 -14.49 2.89
CA VAL A 93 -7.42 -14.92 2.41
C VAL A 93 -8.35 -13.70 2.42
N SER A 94 -8.96 -13.41 1.28
CA SER A 94 -10.04 -12.43 1.19
C SER A 94 -11.37 -13.17 1.13
N ALA A 95 -12.26 -12.90 2.08
CA ALA A 95 -13.62 -13.40 2.09
C ALA A 95 -14.58 -12.23 2.25
N LEU A 96 -15.70 -12.27 1.51
CA LEU A 96 -16.77 -11.31 1.68
C LEU A 96 -17.61 -11.70 2.89
N LEU A 97 -17.95 -10.72 3.72
CA LEU A 97 -19.02 -10.87 4.70
C LEU A 97 -20.36 -11.11 3.96
N PRO A 98 -21.34 -11.76 4.62
CA PRO A 98 -22.66 -11.92 4.03
C PRO A 98 -23.27 -10.55 3.70
N LEU A 99 -24.17 -10.53 2.72
CA LEU A 99 -24.95 -9.33 2.45
C LEU A 99 -25.91 -9.10 3.62
N PHE A 100 -25.87 -7.90 4.18
CA PHE A 100 -26.78 -7.48 5.24
C PHE A 100 -27.95 -6.70 4.65
N HIS A 101 -29.15 -6.87 5.22
CA HIS A 101 -30.34 -6.12 4.81
C HIS A 101 -30.40 -4.74 5.48
N GLU A 102 -29.68 -4.58 6.57
CA GLU A 102 -29.54 -3.38 7.37
C GLU A 102 -28.74 -2.32 6.61
N GLN A 103 -29.10 -1.04 6.82
CA GLN A 103 -28.36 0.06 6.24
C GLN A 103 -26.94 0.14 6.84
N ALA A 104 -25.93 0.42 5.99
CA ALA A 104 -24.54 0.62 6.38
C ALA A 104 -24.35 1.59 7.56
N LYS A 105 -25.18 2.64 7.61
CA LYS A 105 -25.16 3.68 8.65
C LYS A 105 -25.92 3.32 9.93
N SER A 106 -26.51 2.12 10.01
CA SER A 106 -27.24 1.70 11.21
C SER A 106 -26.27 1.43 12.37
N VAL A 107 -26.73 1.73 13.58
CA VAL A 107 -25.95 1.53 14.81
C VAL A 107 -25.58 0.05 14.98
N ALA A 108 -26.52 -0.85 14.68
CA ALA A 108 -26.31 -2.30 14.72
C ALA A 108 -25.18 -2.75 13.78
N LEU A 109 -25.22 -2.32 12.51
CA LEU A 109 -24.23 -2.75 11.52
C LEU A 109 -22.83 -2.19 11.81
N ILE A 110 -22.72 -0.93 12.23
CA ILE A 110 -21.43 -0.35 12.61
C ILE A 110 -20.87 -1.06 13.84
N ARG A 111 -21.66 -1.28 14.90
CA ARG A 111 -21.22 -2.01 16.10
C ARG A 111 -20.78 -3.43 15.81
N HIS A 112 -21.53 -4.13 14.97
CA HIS A 112 -21.17 -5.47 14.52
C HIS A 112 -19.84 -5.48 13.76
N SER A 113 -19.69 -4.57 12.80
CA SER A 113 -18.45 -4.40 12.04
C SER A 113 -17.26 -4.13 12.96
N LEU A 114 -17.40 -3.26 13.96
CA LEU A 114 -16.37 -3.01 14.96
C LEU A 114 -16.04 -4.28 15.76
N ASN A 115 -17.02 -5.09 16.15
CA ASN A 115 -16.74 -6.35 16.87
C ASN A 115 -15.98 -7.35 15.99
N ILE A 116 -16.35 -7.49 14.71
CA ILE A 116 -15.65 -8.35 13.75
C ILE A 116 -14.21 -7.87 13.56
N ILE A 117 -14.01 -6.56 13.37
CA ILE A 117 -12.68 -5.96 13.24
C ILE A 117 -11.86 -6.18 14.52
N ARG A 118 -12.45 -5.96 15.71
CA ARG A 118 -11.77 -6.22 17.00
C ARG A 118 -11.29 -7.66 17.07
N ASN A 119 -12.15 -8.61 16.72
CA ASN A 119 -11.83 -10.03 16.77
C ASN A 119 -10.73 -10.39 15.77
N ALA A 120 -10.79 -9.83 14.56
CA ALA A 120 -9.74 -9.99 13.56
C ALA A 120 -8.40 -9.43 14.08
N VAL A 121 -8.37 -8.19 14.57
CA VAL A 121 -7.15 -7.57 15.10
C VAL A 121 -6.62 -8.32 16.33
N ARG A 122 -7.45 -8.71 17.29
CA ARG A 122 -7.01 -9.52 18.44
C ARG A 122 -6.36 -10.84 18.01
N LYS A 123 -6.83 -11.43 16.92
CA LYS A 123 -6.29 -12.68 16.39
C LYS A 123 -5.01 -12.48 15.58
N LEU A 124 -4.95 -11.44 14.76
CA LEU A 124 -3.87 -11.16 13.81
C LEU A 124 -2.73 -10.35 14.45
N ASN A 125 -3.06 -9.48 15.40
CA ASN A 125 -2.20 -8.54 16.11
C ASN A 125 -2.54 -8.47 17.60
N PRO A 126 -2.21 -9.51 18.39
CA PRO A 126 -2.42 -9.45 19.83
C PRO A 126 -1.76 -8.21 20.44
N GLY A 127 -2.54 -7.41 21.18
CA GLY A 127 -2.08 -6.18 21.83
C GLY A 127 -2.14 -4.90 20.98
N GLN A 128 -2.49 -4.98 19.69
CA GLN A 128 -2.67 -3.78 18.87
C GLN A 128 -4.10 -3.22 18.99
N THR A 129 -4.21 -1.89 19.14
CA THR A 129 -5.48 -1.18 19.03
C THR A 129 -5.94 -1.14 17.57
N PRO A 130 -7.15 -1.65 17.24
CA PRO A 130 -7.69 -1.59 15.89
C PRO A 130 -7.85 -0.15 15.38
N VAL A 131 -7.55 0.06 14.10
CA VAL A 131 -7.79 1.32 13.37
C VAL A 131 -8.80 1.06 12.27
N VAL A 132 -9.83 1.92 12.17
CA VAL A 132 -10.88 1.79 11.15
C VAL A 132 -11.16 3.15 10.52
N ALA A 133 -11.08 3.21 9.19
CA ALA A 133 -11.43 4.40 8.43
C ALA A 133 -12.92 4.40 8.05
N PHE A 134 -13.58 5.55 8.21
CA PHE A 134 -14.97 5.75 7.83
C PHE A 134 -15.12 6.97 6.93
N ASP A 135 -16.03 6.87 5.95
CA ASP A 135 -16.51 8.05 5.23
C ASP A 135 -17.42 8.91 6.11
N GLN A 136 -17.64 10.15 5.69
CA GLN A 136 -18.19 11.20 6.56
C GLN A 136 -19.49 10.82 7.30
N PRO A 137 -20.54 10.28 6.66
CA PRO A 137 -21.77 9.93 7.37
C PRO A 137 -21.59 8.78 8.36
N LEU A 138 -20.69 7.84 8.06
CA LEU A 138 -20.45 6.67 8.91
C LEU A 138 -19.57 7.04 10.10
N PHE A 139 -18.61 7.95 9.91
CA PHE A 139 -17.72 8.41 10.96
C PHE A 139 -18.49 9.04 12.12
N THR A 140 -19.48 9.88 11.83
CA THR A 140 -20.32 10.51 12.85
C THR A 140 -21.03 9.47 13.71
N ILE A 141 -21.64 8.45 13.08
CA ILE A 141 -22.33 7.39 13.82
C ILE A 141 -21.33 6.52 14.59
N ALA A 142 -20.15 6.24 14.03
CA ALA A 142 -19.09 5.50 14.70
C ALA A 142 -18.60 6.24 15.96
N LYS A 143 -18.38 7.57 15.90
CA LYS A 143 -18.03 8.37 17.09
C LYS A 143 -19.14 8.38 18.13
N LEU A 144 -20.41 8.50 17.72
CA LEU A 144 -21.54 8.38 18.65
C LEU A 144 -21.55 7.01 19.35
N ILE A 145 -21.25 5.92 18.64
CA ILE A 145 -21.07 4.59 19.22
C ILE A 145 -19.89 4.56 20.20
N GLN A 146 -18.75 5.13 19.82
CA GLN A 146 -17.56 5.21 20.68
C GLN A 146 -17.86 5.89 22.01
N TRP A 147 -18.59 7.01 21.98
CA TRP A 147 -18.95 7.77 23.18
C TRP A 147 -20.11 7.16 23.99
N ASN A 148 -21.02 6.42 23.35
CA ASN A 148 -22.11 5.73 24.05
C ASN A 148 -21.66 4.46 24.80
N TRP A 149 -20.54 3.85 24.39
CA TRP A 149 -20.00 2.62 24.98
C TRP A 149 -18.47 2.69 25.11
N PRO A 150 -17.93 3.63 25.90
CA PRO A 150 -16.50 3.88 26.00
C PRO A 150 -15.74 2.66 26.56
N GLN A 151 -16.36 1.86 27.41
CA GLN A 151 -15.75 0.64 27.95
C GLN A 151 -15.49 -0.44 26.88
N MET A 152 -16.17 -0.38 25.74
CA MET A 152 -15.98 -1.32 24.64
C MET A 152 -15.26 -0.71 23.45
N TYR A 153 -15.63 0.52 23.08
CA TYR A 153 -15.19 1.15 21.84
C TYR A 153 -14.45 2.48 22.08
N GLY A 154 -14.05 2.80 23.31
CA GLY A 154 -13.31 4.01 23.67
C GLY A 154 -12.04 4.22 22.83
N GLU A 155 -11.42 5.39 22.93
CA GLU A 155 -10.30 5.78 22.08
C GLU A 155 -9.03 4.94 22.35
N ASP A 156 -8.92 4.36 23.54
CA ASP A 156 -7.94 3.36 23.94
C ASP A 156 -8.21 1.96 23.33
N HIS A 157 -9.46 1.68 22.98
CA HIS A 157 -9.92 0.41 22.40
C HIS A 157 -10.05 0.43 20.87
N PHE A 158 -10.24 1.60 20.28
CA PHE A 158 -10.45 1.79 18.83
C PHE A 158 -10.02 3.18 18.37
N VAL A 159 -9.23 3.22 17.30
CA VAL A 159 -8.95 4.46 16.57
C VAL A 159 -9.91 4.56 15.39
N MET A 160 -10.84 5.50 15.47
CA MET A 160 -11.75 5.84 14.37
C MET A 160 -11.13 6.95 13.54
N MET A 161 -10.84 6.67 12.26
CA MET A 161 -10.20 7.61 11.34
C MET A 161 -11.23 8.16 10.34
N PHE A 162 -11.29 9.47 10.22
CA PHE A 162 -12.13 10.14 9.23
C PHE A 162 -11.49 10.09 7.84
N GLY A 163 -12.19 9.53 6.86
CA GLY A 163 -11.85 9.68 5.44
C GLY A 163 -10.55 9.04 4.98
N GLY A 164 -10.08 7.93 5.60
CA GLY A 164 -8.78 7.32 5.27
C GLY A 164 -8.53 7.09 3.77
N LEU A 165 -9.53 6.58 3.03
CA LEU A 165 -9.45 6.42 1.57
C LEU A 165 -9.35 7.78 0.85
N HIS A 166 -10.16 8.76 1.28
CA HIS A 166 -10.17 10.10 0.70
C HIS A 166 -8.85 10.86 0.97
N ILE A 167 -8.20 10.63 2.13
CA ILE A 167 -6.87 11.18 2.43
C ILE A 167 -5.83 10.56 1.49
N GLU A 168 -5.85 9.23 1.30
CA GLU A 168 -4.98 8.57 0.31
C GLU A 168 -5.19 9.13 -1.10
N MET A 169 -6.44 9.28 -1.53
CA MET A 169 -6.79 9.88 -2.82
C MET A 169 -6.32 11.33 -2.94
N ALA A 170 -6.49 12.14 -1.90
CA ALA A 170 -6.06 13.53 -1.89
C ALA A 170 -4.53 13.63 -2.00
N ALA A 171 -3.80 12.76 -1.29
CA ALA A 171 -2.35 12.70 -1.39
C ALA A 171 -1.87 12.29 -2.79
N PHE A 172 -2.51 11.30 -3.43
CA PHE A 172 -2.20 10.95 -4.82
C PHE A 172 -2.55 12.07 -5.80
N LYS A 173 -3.65 12.81 -5.60
CA LYS A 173 -4.00 13.95 -6.46
C LYS A 173 -3.00 15.09 -6.32
N ALA A 174 -2.60 15.43 -5.10
CA ALA A 174 -1.56 16.42 -4.86
C ALA A 174 -0.25 16.03 -5.56
N PHE A 175 0.08 14.74 -5.51
CA PHE A 175 1.26 14.23 -6.19
C PHE A 175 1.10 14.16 -7.71
N GLY A 176 -0.10 13.87 -8.20
CA GLY A 176 -0.47 13.96 -9.60
C GLY A 176 -0.29 15.38 -10.14
N SER A 177 -0.73 16.40 -9.42
CA SER A 177 -0.47 17.80 -9.78
C SER A 177 1.02 18.16 -9.77
N TRP A 178 1.82 17.54 -8.91
CA TRP A 178 3.29 17.70 -8.92
C TRP A 178 3.94 17.04 -10.14
N LEU A 179 3.38 15.92 -10.62
CA LEU A 179 3.86 15.16 -11.78
C LEU A 179 3.24 15.61 -13.10
N GLU A 180 2.26 16.50 -13.06
CA GLU A 180 1.65 17.08 -14.24
C GLU A 180 2.73 17.80 -15.08
N ASP A 181 2.69 17.60 -16.39
CA ASP A 181 3.67 18.12 -17.35
C ASP A 181 5.13 17.68 -17.15
N SER A 182 5.42 16.72 -16.25
CA SER A 182 6.77 16.18 -16.02
C SER A 182 7.17 15.05 -16.98
N GLU A 183 6.37 14.80 -18.02
CA GLU A 183 6.43 13.64 -18.91
C GLU A 183 6.24 12.27 -18.22
N TRP A 184 5.92 12.24 -16.92
CA TRP A 184 5.75 10.98 -16.18
C TRP A 184 4.77 10.02 -16.85
N THR A 185 3.60 10.49 -17.29
CA THR A 185 2.61 9.66 -18.00
C THR A 185 3.14 9.12 -19.33
N SER A 186 3.86 9.95 -20.10
CA SER A 186 4.54 9.54 -21.33
C SER A 186 5.58 8.45 -21.06
N VAL A 187 6.35 8.56 -19.98
CA VAL A 187 7.30 7.52 -19.56
C VAL A 187 6.56 6.22 -19.25
N LEU A 188 5.47 6.25 -18.48
CA LEU A 188 4.68 5.05 -18.16
C LEU A 188 4.11 4.34 -19.40
N VAL A 189 3.67 5.11 -20.39
CA VAL A 189 3.10 4.61 -21.64
C VAL A 189 4.18 4.00 -22.53
N ASN A 190 5.28 4.73 -22.75
CA ASN A 190 6.45 4.23 -23.46
C ASN A 190 7.00 2.97 -22.78
N ALA A 191 6.80 2.89 -21.47
CA ALA A 191 7.15 1.77 -20.64
C ALA A 191 6.24 0.57 -20.65
N GLN A 192 5.11 0.63 -21.37
CA GLN A 192 4.12 -0.44 -21.39
C GLN A 192 3.65 -0.84 -19.98
N VAL A 193 3.77 0.06 -18.99
CA VAL A 193 3.16 -0.12 -17.66
C VAL A 193 1.65 -0.05 -17.78
N THR A 194 1.20 0.86 -18.65
CA THR A 194 -0.19 1.21 -18.83
C THR A 194 -0.43 1.68 -20.27
N SER A 195 -1.68 1.71 -20.69
CA SER A 195 -2.07 2.29 -21.96
C SER A 195 -2.15 3.83 -21.87
N PRO A 196 -2.03 4.55 -23.01
CA PRO A 196 -2.21 6.00 -23.06
C PRO A 196 -3.52 6.46 -22.41
N GLY A 197 -4.64 5.78 -22.70
CA GLY A 197 -5.95 6.14 -22.16
C GLY A 197 -6.11 5.92 -20.65
N THR A 198 -5.17 5.23 -19.99
CA THR A 198 -5.19 4.98 -18.55
C THR A 198 -4.13 5.80 -17.79
N ALA A 199 -3.04 6.22 -18.44
CA ALA A 199 -1.93 6.92 -17.78
C ALA A 199 -2.38 8.22 -17.09
N ASP A 200 -3.16 9.05 -17.77
CA ASP A 200 -3.65 10.32 -17.23
C ASP A 200 -4.62 10.13 -16.05
N SER A 201 -5.23 8.94 -15.94
CA SER A 201 -6.09 8.61 -14.80
C SER A 201 -5.32 8.49 -13.49
N PHE A 202 -4.01 8.21 -13.55
CA PHE A 202 -3.15 8.12 -12.37
C PHE A 202 -2.81 9.49 -11.79
N LEU A 203 -2.71 10.54 -12.61
CA LEU A 203 -2.61 11.93 -12.13
C LEU A 203 -3.84 12.34 -11.29
N LYS A 204 -5.00 11.77 -11.61
CA LYS A 204 -6.29 12.07 -10.94
C LYS A 204 -6.63 11.08 -9.82
N ALA A 205 -5.80 10.06 -9.60
CA ALA A 205 -6.02 8.97 -8.67
C ALA A 205 -7.33 8.19 -8.89
N SER A 206 -7.82 8.06 -10.14
CA SER A 206 -9.16 7.53 -10.43
C SER A 206 -9.31 6.04 -10.06
N PRO A 207 -8.35 5.14 -10.35
CA PRO A 207 -8.28 3.84 -9.69
C PRO A 207 -7.17 3.88 -8.62
N VAL A 208 -7.54 4.05 -7.36
CA VAL A 208 -6.58 4.18 -6.23
C VAL A 208 -5.59 3.02 -6.16
N THR A 209 -6.08 1.78 -6.29
CA THR A 209 -5.23 0.58 -6.23
C THR A 209 -4.20 0.54 -7.36
N THR A 210 -4.62 0.85 -8.58
CA THR A 210 -3.72 0.84 -9.74
C THR A 210 -2.75 2.02 -9.68
N THR A 211 -3.24 3.20 -9.30
CA THR A 211 -2.42 4.41 -9.08
C THR A 211 -1.31 4.12 -8.06
N ARG A 212 -1.65 3.52 -6.91
CA ARG A 212 -0.68 3.10 -5.89
C ARG A 212 0.38 2.16 -6.46
N ARG A 213 0.00 1.17 -7.27
CA ARG A 213 0.96 0.26 -7.91
C ARG A 213 1.89 1.03 -8.85
N THR A 214 1.37 1.92 -9.68
CA THR A 214 2.18 2.76 -10.58
C THR A 214 3.20 3.61 -9.82
N HIS A 215 2.81 4.18 -8.69
CA HIS A 215 3.69 4.93 -7.78
C HIS A 215 4.77 4.03 -7.13
N GLN A 216 4.41 2.80 -6.71
CA GLN A 216 5.39 1.82 -6.25
C GLN A 216 6.45 1.50 -7.32
N VAL A 217 6.02 1.34 -8.58
CA VAL A 217 6.93 1.09 -9.70
C VAL A 217 7.80 2.32 -9.96
N THR A 218 7.23 3.52 -9.94
CA THR A 218 7.94 4.80 -10.08
C THR A 218 9.03 4.96 -9.03
N ALA A 219 8.73 4.69 -7.75
CA ALA A 219 9.71 4.72 -6.66
C ALA A 219 10.87 3.74 -6.89
N CYS A 220 10.57 2.51 -7.31
CA CYS A 220 11.60 1.50 -7.63
C CYS A 220 12.50 1.96 -8.77
N THR A 221 11.92 2.50 -9.83
CA THR A 221 12.65 2.98 -11.00
C THR A 221 13.56 4.15 -10.63
N LEU A 222 13.03 5.19 -9.97
CA LEU A 222 13.81 6.36 -9.55
C LEU A 222 14.98 5.97 -8.64
N TYR A 223 14.73 5.10 -7.65
CA TYR A 223 15.80 4.63 -6.76
C TYR A 223 16.90 3.88 -7.51
N ARG A 224 16.53 3.02 -8.46
CA ARG A 224 17.50 2.27 -9.27
C ARG A 224 18.31 3.19 -10.17
N LEU A 225 17.68 4.16 -10.81
CA LEU A 225 18.38 5.16 -11.64
C LEU A 225 19.39 5.96 -10.82
N LEU A 226 18.97 6.45 -9.64
CA LEU A 226 19.86 7.16 -8.71
C LEU A 226 20.99 6.28 -8.21
N SER A 227 20.71 5.02 -7.87
CA SER A 227 21.72 4.06 -7.42
C SER A 227 22.76 3.80 -8.51
N ASN A 228 22.33 3.64 -9.76
CA ASN A 228 23.23 3.44 -10.90
C ASN A 228 24.10 4.68 -11.17
N ALA A 229 23.51 5.88 -11.15
CA ALA A 229 24.24 7.13 -11.31
C ALA A 229 25.25 7.35 -10.17
N TYR A 230 24.91 6.96 -8.95
CA TYR A 230 25.84 7.00 -7.82
C TYR A 230 27.01 6.01 -7.96
N CYS A 231 26.76 4.80 -8.48
CA CYS A 231 27.84 3.87 -8.80
C CYS A 231 28.79 4.44 -9.86
N GLN A 232 28.24 5.04 -10.93
CA GLN A 232 29.05 5.69 -11.96
C GLN A 232 29.86 6.86 -11.40
N TYR A 233 29.26 7.68 -10.53
CA TYR A 233 29.98 8.72 -9.80
C TYR A 233 31.21 8.13 -9.08
N LYS A 234 31.04 7.02 -8.34
CA LYS A 234 32.17 6.36 -7.65
C LYS A 234 33.27 5.87 -8.58
N ASP A 235 32.90 5.39 -9.77
CA ASP A 235 33.85 4.83 -10.73
C ASP A 235 34.71 5.92 -11.41
N VAL A 236 34.23 7.17 -11.47
CA VAL A 236 34.89 8.29 -12.14
C VAL A 236 35.74 9.14 -11.19
N LEU A 237 35.54 9.00 -9.87
CA LEU A 237 36.31 9.73 -8.86
C LEU A 237 37.82 9.42 -8.95
N ARG A 238 38.63 10.46 -8.76
CA ARG A 238 40.08 10.31 -8.61
C ARG A 238 40.42 9.71 -7.25
N TYR A 239 41.60 9.10 -7.14
CA TYR A 239 42.03 8.38 -5.93
C TYR A 239 42.08 9.26 -4.66
N ASP A 240 42.21 10.58 -4.82
CA ASP A 240 42.30 11.58 -3.76
C ASP A 240 40.98 12.27 -3.41
N GLU A 241 39.90 12.00 -4.14
CA GLU A 241 38.60 12.62 -3.90
C GLU A 241 37.80 11.86 -2.84
N VAL A 242 37.20 12.60 -1.90
CA VAL A 242 36.35 12.02 -0.86
C VAL A 242 35.05 11.56 -1.47
N ILE A 243 34.78 10.26 -1.38
CA ILE A 243 33.51 9.66 -1.81
C ILE A 243 32.42 10.12 -0.85
N LEU A 244 31.46 10.91 -1.37
CA LEU A 244 30.27 11.28 -0.60
C LEU A 244 29.38 10.07 -0.37
N GLU A 245 28.74 9.99 0.80
CA GLU A 245 27.68 9.01 1.04
C GLU A 245 26.47 9.28 0.14
N PHE A 246 25.68 8.24 -0.16
CA PHE A 246 24.61 8.32 -1.17
C PHE A 246 23.64 9.48 -0.97
N GLU A 247 23.22 9.72 0.28
CA GLU A 247 22.29 10.80 0.61
C GLU A 247 22.94 12.18 0.48
N GLU A 248 24.20 12.33 0.91
CA GLU A 248 24.96 13.57 0.77
C GLU A 248 25.22 13.91 -0.71
N TRP A 249 25.57 12.91 -1.51
CA TRP A 249 25.73 13.05 -2.96
C TRP A 249 24.43 13.51 -3.63
N CYS A 250 23.28 12.91 -3.27
CA CYS A 250 21.99 13.34 -3.79
C CYS A 250 21.66 14.78 -3.39
N LEU A 251 21.97 15.19 -2.16
CA LEU A 251 21.75 16.56 -1.69
C LEU A 251 22.64 17.56 -2.44
N GLU A 252 23.88 17.19 -2.73
CA GLU A 252 24.81 18.04 -3.46
C GLU A 252 24.39 18.21 -4.92
N LEU A 253 24.05 17.12 -5.62
CA LEU A 253 23.52 17.20 -6.99
C LEU A 253 22.20 17.95 -7.08
N SER A 254 21.36 17.88 -6.04
CA SER A 254 20.12 18.65 -5.99
C SER A 254 20.35 20.17 -5.93
N LYS A 255 21.53 20.63 -5.50
CA LYS A 255 21.89 22.06 -5.55
C LYS A 255 22.31 22.48 -6.96
N GLN A 256 22.88 21.55 -7.72
CA GLN A 256 23.51 21.83 -9.01
C GLN A 256 22.53 21.67 -10.19
N SER A 257 21.58 20.74 -10.09
CA SER A 257 20.61 20.47 -11.16
C SER A 257 19.16 20.55 -10.66
N PRO A 258 18.36 21.52 -11.15
CA PRO A 258 16.93 21.61 -10.85
C PRO A 258 16.16 20.35 -11.27
N HIS A 259 16.55 19.72 -12.38
CA HIS A 259 15.93 18.48 -12.85
C HIS A 259 16.24 17.31 -11.91
N PHE A 260 17.49 17.19 -11.44
CA PHE A 260 17.85 16.20 -10.43
C PHE A 260 17.04 16.42 -9.15
N LYS A 261 16.99 17.67 -8.68
CA LYS A 261 16.24 18.06 -7.47
C LYS A 261 14.76 17.68 -7.59
N PHE A 262 14.13 17.93 -8.74
CA PHE A 262 12.73 17.55 -8.99
C PHE A 262 12.52 16.05 -8.78
N TRP A 263 13.28 15.19 -9.47
CA TRP A 263 13.11 13.74 -9.38
C TRP A 263 13.53 13.16 -8.02
N TYR A 264 14.50 13.76 -7.35
CA TYR A 264 14.87 13.38 -5.99
C TYR A 264 13.77 13.72 -4.96
N ILE A 265 13.14 14.90 -5.09
CA ILE A 265 11.95 15.27 -4.29
C ILE A 265 10.80 14.31 -4.61
N THR A 266 10.57 13.98 -5.88
CA THR A 266 9.57 13.00 -6.31
C THR A 266 9.76 11.65 -5.58
N LEU A 267 10.99 11.12 -5.53
CA LEU A 267 11.28 9.90 -4.79
C LEU A 267 11.00 10.04 -3.28
N LYS A 268 11.35 11.17 -2.65
CA LYS A 268 11.03 11.40 -1.23
C LYS A 268 9.52 11.46 -0.99
N PHE A 269 8.77 12.06 -1.91
CA PHE A 269 7.31 12.09 -1.86
C PHE A 269 6.73 10.68 -1.98
N GLU A 270 7.14 9.90 -3.00
CA GLU A 270 6.75 8.50 -3.18
C GLU A 270 6.91 7.70 -1.88
N LEU A 271 8.09 7.80 -1.26
CA LEU A 271 8.41 7.07 -0.04
C LEU A 271 7.53 7.49 1.14
N THR A 272 7.32 8.79 1.32
CA THR A 272 6.46 9.35 2.37
C THR A 272 5.02 8.86 2.22
N LEU A 273 4.49 8.88 1.00
CA LEU A 273 3.15 8.40 0.70
C LEU A 273 3.01 6.89 0.95
N LEU A 274 4.00 6.08 0.55
CA LEU A 274 4.01 4.64 0.79
C LEU A 274 4.19 4.27 2.27
N ILE A 275 4.81 5.14 3.08
CA ILE A 275 4.86 5.00 4.54
C ILE A 275 3.49 5.28 5.14
N PHE A 276 2.85 6.39 4.74
CA PHE A 276 1.49 6.74 5.18
C PHE A 276 0.47 5.66 4.83
N ILE A 277 0.46 5.18 3.58
CA ILE A 277 -0.44 4.10 3.15
C ILE A 277 -0.17 2.82 3.97
N ARG A 278 1.09 2.52 4.29
CA ARG A 278 1.44 1.37 5.12
C ARG A 278 0.98 1.53 6.56
N SER A 279 1.05 2.73 7.15
CA SER A 279 0.61 2.93 8.53
C SER A 279 -0.90 2.75 8.69
N ILE A 280 -1.68 3.04 7.63
CA ILE A 280 -3.12 2.77 7.59
C ILE A 280 -3.42 1.29 7.28
N LEU A 281 -2.65 0.67 6.39
CA LEU A 281 -2.95 -0.67 5.84
C LEU A 281 -2.12 -1.82 6.42
N ALA A 282 -1.44 -1.63 7.54
CA ALA A 282 -0.64 -2.68 8.16
C ALA A 282 -1.53 -3.86 8.62
N ASN A 283 -1.76 -4.80 7.71
CA ASN A 283 -2.37 -6.11 7.95
C ASN A 283 -1.26 -7.17 8.09
N PRO A 284 -1.25 -7.97 9.16
CA PRO A 284 -0.42 -9.16 9.29
C PRO A 284 -1.17 -10.45 8.97
N SER A 285 -0.37 -11.52 8.92
CA SER A 285 -0.67 -12.91 8.58
C SER A 285 -2.04 -13.44 9.04
N MET A 286 -2.86 -13.84 8.07
CA MET A 286 -4.13 -14.54 8.26
C MET A 286 -3.92 -16.03 8.60
N PRO A 287 -4.79 -16.71 9.36
CA PRO A 287 -4.75 -18.18 9.53
C PRO A 287 -5.12 -18.98 8.25
N SER A 288 -4.73 -20.27 8.22
CA SER A 288 -4.78 -21.20 7.06
C SER A 288 -6.16 -21.31 6.36
N PRO A 289 -6.20 -21.36 5.02
CA PRO A 289 -7.39 -21.71 4.23
C PRO A 289 -7.43 -23.20 3.90
N ASP A 290 -8.05 -24.02 4.76
CA ASP A 290 -8.35 -25.41 4.39
C ASP A 290 -9.46 -25.50 3.32
N LEU A 291 -10.07 -24.38 2.89
CA LEU A 291 -11.05 -24.36 1.81
C LEU A 291 -10.87 -23.14 0.88
N PHE A 292 -10.56 -23.45 -0.38
CA PHE A 292 -10.59 -22.65 -1.62
C PHE A 292 -9.29 -22.01 -2.12
N GLY A 293 -9.00 -22.28 -3.41
CA GLY A 293 -7.86 -21.76 -4.16
C GLY A 293 -7.04 -22.80 -4.95
N TRP A 294 -7.43 -24.07 -4.95
CA TRP A 294 -6.59 -25.18 -5.44
C TRP A 294 -7.14 -25.85 -6.71
N GLN A 295 -6.24 -26.23 -7.62
CA GLN A 295 -6.50 -27.22 -8.68
C GLN A 295 -5.65 -28.47 -8.43
N LYS A 296 -6.13 -29.64 -8.86
CA LYS A 296 -5.42 -30.91 -8.68
C LYS A 296 -4.64 -31.26 -9.94
N LEU A 297 -3.31 -31.25 -9.85
CA LEU A 297 -2.38 -31.64 -10.91
C LEU A 297 -1.57 -32.84 -10.41
N ASP A 298 -1.57 -33.95 -11.15
CA ASP A 298 -0.82 -35.17 -10.84
C ASP A 298 -1.00 -35.66 -9.40
N GLY A 299 -2.27 -35.68 -8.95
CA GLY A 299 -2.61 -36.12 -7.59
C GLY A 299 -2.30 -35.12 -6.48
N THR A 300 -1.60 -34.03 -6.79
CA THR A 300 -1.14 -33.01 -5.84
C THR A 300 -1.95 -31.74 -5.98
N TRP A 301 -2.34 -31.13 -4.86
CA TRP A 301 -3.04 -29.86 -4.86
C TRP A 301 -2.06 -28.72 -5.11
N VAL A 302 -2.30 -27.92 -6.15
CA VAL A 302 -1.50 -26.72 -6.46
C VAL A 302 -2.38 -25.47 -6.55
N PRO A 303 -1.89 -24.30 -6.11
CA PRO A 303 -2.67 -23.07 -6.11
C PRO A 303 -2.96 -22.58 -7.55
N PHE A 304 -4.17 -22.07 -7.78
CA PHE A 304 -4.59 -21.51 -9.07
C PHE A 304 -4.84 -19.98 -8.95
N TRP A 305 -4.04 -19.18 -9.64
CA TRP A 305 -4.17 -17.72 -9.70
C TRP A 305 -4.66 -17.30 -11.09
N SER A 306 -5.75 -16.53 -11.19
CA SER A 306 -6.13 -15.86 -12.43
C SER A 306 -5.26 -14.60 -12.64
N VAL A 307 -4.54 -14.58 -13.75
CA VAL A 307 -3.46 -13.64 -14.08
C VAL A 307 -4.02 -12.25 -14.45
N LEU A 308 -3.61 -11.22 -13.70
CA LEU A 308 -3.45 -9.85 -14.19
C LEU A 308 -1.99 -9.50 -13.93
N ALA A 309 -1.29 -9.00 -14.97
CA ALA A 309 0.17 -9.01 -15.12
C ALA A 309 0.94 -8.68 -13.83
N GLU A 310 1.97 -9.50 -13.58
CA GLU A 310 2.81 -9.43 -12.39
C GLU A 310 3.47 -8.05 -12.27
N ALA A 311 3.45 -7.48 -11.06
CA ALA A 311 4.17 -6.24 -10.75
C ALA A 311 5.67 -6.32 -11.07
N SER A 312 6.26 -7.53 -11.05
CA SER A 312 7.62 -7.81 -11.54
C SER A 312 7.77 -7.49 -13.03
N MET A 313 6.80 -7.88 -13.86
CA MET A 313 6.80 -7.62 -15.30
C MET A 313 6.55 -6.13 -15.59
N SER A 314 5.67 -5.45 -14.85
CA SER A 314 5.50 -3.98 -14.98
C SER A 314 6.73 -3.18 -14.54
N CYS A 315 7.42 -3.59 -13.47
CA CYS A 315 8.72 -3.03 -13.09
C CYS A 315 9.79 -3.30 -14.15
N MET A 316 9.84 -4.52 -14.69
CA MET A 316 10.81 -4.89 -15.71
C MET A 316 10.54 -4.19 -17.05
N LEU A 317 9.28 -4.03 -17.46
CA LEU A 317 8.91 -3.28 -18.67
C LEU A 317 9.21 -1.78 -18.52
N MET A 318 9.05 -1.18 -17.33
CA MET A 318 9.62 0.15 -16.98
C MET A 318 11.13 0.22 -17.12
N LEU A 319 11.83 -0.85 -16.78
CA LEU A 319 13.28 -0.92 -16.87
C LEU A 319 13.76 -1.22 -18.30
N GLU A 320 13.04 -1.99 -19.09
CA GLU A 320 13.39 -2.31 -20.49
C GLU A 320 13.05 -1.15 -21.44
N SER A 321 12.01 -0.39 -21.12
CA SER A 321 11.68 0.88 -21.77
C SER A 321 12.43 2.09 -21.21
N SER A 322 13.18 1.91 -20.12
CA SER A 322 14.07 2.94 -19.58
C SER A 322 15.20 3.33 -20.54
N ILE A 323 15.26 2.71 -21.73
CA ILE A 323 15.95 3.23 -22.91
C ILE A 323 15.48 4.65 -23.27
N LYS A 324 14.28 5.11 -22.83
CA LYS A 324 13.84 6.52 -22.93
C LYS A 324 13.83 7.31 -21.61
N MET A 325 13.86 6.65 -20.45
CA MET A 325 14.37 7.29 -19.22
C MET A 325 15.88 7.54 -19.32
N HIS A 326 16.54 6.99 -20.34
CA HIS A 326 17.84 7.40 -20.82
C HIS A 326 17.85 8.85 -21.32
N SER A 327 16.71 9.42 -21.75
CA SER A 327 16.60 10.86 -22.04
C SER A 327 16.51 11.70 -20.75
N ILE A 328 15.91 11.16 -19.68
CA ILE A 328 16.02 11.72 -18.33
C ILE A 328 17.46 11.54 -17.81
N MET A 329 18.12 10.40 -18.08
CA MET A 329 19.55 10.23 -17.78
C MET A 329 20.44 11.08 -18.68
N GLN A 330 20.08 11.46 -19.91
CA GLN A 330 20.84 12.42 -20.72
C GLN A 330 20.68 13.85 -20.16
N LEU A 331 19.58 14.15 -19.48
CA LEU A 331 19.41 15.37 -18.67
C LEU A 331 20.14 15.31 -17.31
N LEU A 332 20.38 14.11 -16.76
CA LEU A 332 21.17 13.90 -15.53
C LEU A 332 22.67 13.70 -15.79
N ASN A 333 23.04 13.21 -16.97
CA ASN A 333 24.40 13.04 -17.50
C ASN A 333 24.84 14.25 -18.34
N GLY A 334 24.02 15.31 -18.40
CA GLY A 334 24.41 16.63 -18.92
C GLY A 334 25.28 17.41 -17.92
N LEU A 335 26.07 16.70 -17.12
CA LEU A 335 27.18 17.17 -16.29
C LEU A 335 28.47 16.55 -16.83
#